data_AF-A0A7Y5JI25-F1
#
_entry.id   AF-A0A7Y5JI25-F1
#
_cell.length_a   1.000
_cell.length_b   1.000
_cell.length_c   1.000
_cell.angle_alpha   90.00
_cell.angle_beta   90.00
_cell.angle_gamma   90.00
#
_symmetry.space_group_name_H-M   'P 1'
#
loop_
_entity.id
_entity.type
_entity.pdbx_description
1 polymer ?
#
loop_
_entity_poly.entity_id
_entity_poly.type
_entity_poly.pdbx_seq_one_letter_code
_entity_poly.pdbx_strand_id
1 'polypeptide(L)'
;MAVLEFSVKATKRTELVPGNVILNIDLAVSYAEFLSMTKDLPQPLKCKFDTPDGRTYEKPVGIAKGVGQMADARITMRNFPDEIPAGTRVTLL
;
A
#
# COMPACT_ATOMS: atom_id res chain seq x y z
N MET A 1 12.34 -6.57 -14.30
CA MET A 1 11.69 -5.46 -13.57
C MET A 1 12.07 -5.61 -12.12
N ALA A 2 12.55 -4.55 -11.46
CA ALA A 2 12.88 -4.59 -10.05
C ALA A 2 11.57 -4.67 -9.27
N VAL A 3 11.31 -5.84 -8.70
CA VAL A 3 10.12 -6.10 -7.90
C VAL A 3 10.49 -5.79 -6.45
N LEU A 4 9.84 -4.80 -5.84
CA LEU A 4 10.09 -4.45 -4.44
C LEU A 4 8.99 -5.04 -3.56
N GLU A 5 9.37 -5.81 -2.55
CA GLU A 5 8.43 -6.44 -1.63
C GLU A 5 8.44 -5.75 -0.27
N PHE A 6 7.25 -5.44 0.22
CA PHE A 6 7.02 -4.81 1.52
C PHE A 6 5.95 -5.59 2.29
N SER A 7 6.09 -5.65 3.61
CA SER A 7 5.06 -6.22 4.48
C SER A 7 4.05 -5.16 4.90
N VAL A 8 2.76 -5.50 4.91
CA VAL A 8 1.73 -4.65 5.50
C VAL A 8 1.87 -4.65 7.02
N LYS A 9 2.04 -3.46 7.60
CA LYS A 9 2.09 -3.23 9.05
C LYS A 9 0.69 -3.01 9.62
N ALA A 10 -0.08 -2.12 9.00
CA ALA A 10 -1.43 -1.80 9.43
C ALA A 10 -2.27 -1.34 8.25
N THR A 11 -3.59 -1.51 8.36
CA THR A 11 -4.54 -1.01 7.38
C THR A 11 -5.64 -0.21 8.06
N LYS A 12 -6.12 0.82 7.36
CA LYS A 12 -7.22 1.67 7.80
C LYS A 12 -8.16 1.92 6.64
N ARG A 13 -9.35 1.36 6.72
CA ARG A 13 -10.47 1.62 5.82
C ARG A 13 -11.23 2.85 6.28
N THR A 14 -11.39 3.83 5.40
CA THR A 14 -12.14 5.06 5.64
C THR A 14 -13.18 5.21 4.54
N GLU A 15 -14.46 5.24 4.89
CA GLU A 15 -15.53 5.60 3.96
C GLU A 15 -15.77 7.11 4.04
N LEU A 16 -15.55 7.82 2.92
CA LEU A 16 -15.72 9.27 2.87
C LEU A 16 -17.18 9.66 2.58
N VAL A 17 -17.79 8.95 1.64
CA VAL A 17 -19.21 9.02 1.27
C VAL A 17 -19.65 7.62 0.87
N PRO A 18 -20.96 7.29 0.88
CA PRO A 18 -21.45 5.98 0.48
C PRO A 18 -20.86 5.52 -0.86
N GLY A 19 -20.13 4.41 -0.85
CA GLY A 19 -19.48 3.84 -2.04
C GLY A 19 -18.12 4.44 -2.40
N ASN A 20 -17.63 5.44 -1.68
CA ASN A 20 -16.28 5.99 -1.82
C ASN A 20 -15.41 5.61 -0.61
N VAL A 21 -14.78 4.46 -0.73
CA VAL A 21 -13.93 3.88 0.31
C VAL A 21 -12.48 4.12 -0.04
N ILE A 22 -11.73 4.66 0.92
CA ILE A 22 -10.28 4.76 0.86
C ILE A 22 -9.67 3.73 1.81
N LEU A 23 -8.79 2.90 1.28
CA LEU A 23 -7.95 2.02 2.07
C LEU A 23 -6.55 2.64 2.18
N ASN A 24 -6.14 2.94 3.40
CA ASN A 24 -4.77 3.35 3.72
C ASN A 24 -4.01 2.14 4.28
N ILE A 25 -2.82 1.89 3.75
CA ILE A 25 -2.00 0.73 4.07
C ILE A 25 -0.64 1.27 4.50
N ASP A 26 -0.34 1.16 5.79
CA ASP A 26 0.98 1.47 6.31
C ASP A 26 1.89 0.27 6.09
N LEU A 27 3.01 0.48 5.41
CA LEU A 27 4.02 -0.53 5.14
C LEU A 27 5.02 -0.61 6.30
N ALA A 28 5.62 -1.78 6.51
CA ALA A 28 6.70 -1.99 7.45
C ALA A 28 8.06 -1.49 6.89
N VAL A 29 8.08 -0.25 6.37
CA VAL A 29 9.27 0.44 5.85
C VAL A 29 9.12 1.94 6.06
N SER A 30 10.22 2.63 6.30
CA SER A 30 10.18 4.09 6.45
C SER A 30 9.85 4.77 5.11
N TYR A 31 9.19 5.94 5.14
CA TYR A 31 8.87 6.69 3.92
C TYR A 31 10.12 7.12 3.15
N ALA A 32 11.21 7.46 3.84
CA ALA A 32 12.47 7.85 3.20
C ALA A 32 13.14 6.69 2.46
N GLU A 33 13.19 5.51 3.10
CA GLU A 33 13.72 4.29 2.50
C GLU A 33 12.86 3.85 1.32
N PHE A 34 11.53 3.88 1.47
CA PHE A 34 10.60 3.61 0.39
C PHE A 34 10.89 4.50 -0.82
N LEU A 35 10.95 5.83 -0.64
CA LEU A 35 11.25 6.75 -1.74
C LEU A 35 12.59 6.45 -2.42
N SER A 36 13.62 6.09 -1.65
CA SER A 36 14.94 5.73 -2.20
C SER A 36 14.88 4.45 -3.02
N MET A 37 14.09 3.46 -2.61
CA MET A 37 13.92 2.20 -3.34
C MET A 37 13.06 2.41 -4.60
N THR A 38 12.06 3.30 -4.54
CA THR A 38 11.10 3.51 -5.64
C THR A 38 11.49 4.63 -6.61
N LYS A 39 12.59 5.34 -6.39
CA LYS A 39 12.96 6.54 -7.16
C LYS A 39 13.10 6.31 -8.67
N ASP A 40 13.52 5.09 -9.05
CA ASP A 40 13.78 4.71 -10.45
C ASP A 40 12.60 3.95 -11.07
N LEU A 41 11.50 3.76 -10.31
CA LEU A 41 10.33 3.05 -10.81
C LEU A 41 9.41 3.97 -11.62
N PRO A 42 8.80 3.45 -12.71
CA PRO A 42 7.87 4.22 -13.52
C PRO A 42 6.60 4.56 -12.71
N GLN A 43 6.24 5.85 -12.72
CA GLN A 43 4.99 6.32 -12.14
C GLN A 43 3.87 6.28 -13.19
N PRO A 44 2.61 5.98 -12.82
CA PRO A 44 2.12 5.74 -11.47
C PRO A 44 2.48 4.34 -10.95
N LEU A 45 2.88 4.26 -9.68
CA LEU A 45 3.18 2.99 -9.03
C LEU A 45 1.96 2.06 -9.00
N LYS A 46 2.20 0.78 -9.23
CA LYS A 46 1.22 -0.28 -9.06
C LYS A 46 1.67 -1.21 -7.96
N CYS A 47 0.73 -1.63 -7.12
CA CYS A 47 0.97 -2.68 -6.15
C CYS A 47 0.15 -3.91 -6.51
N LYS A 48 0.81 -5.06 -6.44
CA LYS A 48 0.19 -6.36 -6.30
C LYS A 48 0.14 -6.70 -4.80
N PHE A 49 -1.03 -7.13 -4.33
CA PHE A 49 -1.27 -7.56 -2.96
C PHE A 49 -1.62 -9.03 -2.99
N ASP A 50 -0.80 -9.86 -2.34
CA ASP A 50 -1.04 -11.30 -2.21
C ASP A 50 -1.50 -11.56 -0.77
N THR A 51 -2.81 -11.72 -0.60
CA THR A 51 -3.44 -11.87 0.72
C THR A 51 -3.34 -13.30 1.23
N PRO A 52 -3.37 -13.52 2.56
CA PRO A 52 -3.25 -14.86 3.15
C PRO A 52 -4.36 -15.85 2.74
N ASP A 53 -5.53 -15.35 2.34
CA ASP A 53 -6.66 -16.15 1.85
C ASP A 53 -6.54 -16.50 0.35
N GLY A 54 -5.40 -16.17 -0.29
CA GLY A 54 -5.08 -16.55 -1.65
C GLY A 54 -5.65 -15.62 -2.73
N ARG A 55 -6.18 -14.44 -2.35
CA ARG A 55 -6.60 -13.43 -3.31
C ARG A 55 -5.41 -12.58 -3.73
N THR A 56 -5.42 -12.20 -5.00
CA THR A 56 -4.44 -11.28 -5.56
C THR A 56 -5.16 -10.05 -6.09
N TYR A 57 -4.70 -8.87 -5.68
CA TYR A 57 -5.21 -7.60 -6.19
C TYR A 57 -4.08 -6.83 -6.83
N GLU A 58 -4.28 -6.31 -8.05
CA GLU A 58 -3.35 -5.37 -8.67
C GLU A 58 -4.06 -4.05 -8.90
N LYS A 59 -3.53 -2.96 -8.33
CA LYS A 59 -4.14 -1.64 -8.49
C LYS A 59 -3.08 -0.54 -8.50
N PRO A 60 -3.30 0.56 -9.25
CA PRO A 60 -2.55 1.79 -9.04
C PRO A 60 -2.75 2.29 -7.61
N VAL A 61 -1.65 2.78 -7.03
CA VAL A 61 -1.61 3.24 -5.65
C VAL A 61 -1.13 4.69 -5.57
N GLY A 62 -1.70 5.45 -4.65
CA GLY A 62 -1.12 6.71 -4.20
C GLY A 62 -0.11 6.45 -3.09
N ILE A 63 1.00 7.17 -3.06
CA ILE A 63 1.96 7.11 -1.95
C ILE A 63 1.82 8.36 -1.10
N ALA A 64 1.80 8.16 0.21
CA ALA A 64 1.81 9.23 1.21
C ALA A 64 2.75 8.86 2.35
N LYS A 65 3.05 9.85 3.19
CA LYS A 65 3.69 9.62 4.48
C LYS A 65 2.64 9.11 5.48
N GLY A 66 2.95 8.06 6.23
CA GLY A 66 2.12 7.55 7.30
C GLY A 66 1.93 8.57 8.43
N VAL A 67 0.84 8.42 9.20
CA VAL A 67 0.49 9.32 10.31
C VAL A 67 1.01 8.73 11.61
N GLY A 68 2.02 9.36 12.24
CA GLY A 68 2.60 8.93 13.52
C GLY A 68 4.10 9.24 13.67
N GLN A 69 4.70 8.79 14.77
CA GLN A 69 6.13 9.01 15.09
C GLN A 69 7.11 8.29 14.14
N MET A 70 6.70 7.20 13.49
CA MET A 70 7.62 6.36 12.70
C MET A 70 7.75 6.76 11.23
N ALA A 71 6.93 7.70 10.72
CA ALA A 71 7.03 8.18 9.34
C ALA A 71 7.06 7.05 8.29
N ASP A 72 6.33 5.97 8.53
CA ASP A 72 6.29 4.80 7.63
C ASP A 72 5.70 5.18 6.26
N ALA A 73 6.03 4.42 5.22
CA ALA A 73 5.43 4.60 3.91
C ALA A 73 3.96 4.17 3.94
N ARG A 74 3.07 4.99 3.39
CA ARG A 74 1.65 4.70 3.27
C ARG A 74 1.25 4.58 1.81
N ILE A 75 0.57 3.49 1.49
CA ILE A 75 -0.13 3.29 0.24
C ILE A 75 -1.61 3.63 0.43
N THR A 76 -2.18 4.34 -0.53
CA THR A 76 -3.60 4.71 -0.55
C THR A 76 -4.28 4.15 -1.78
N MET A 77 -5.38 3.43 -1.58
CA MET A 77 -6.22 2.87 -2.63
C MET A 77 -7.63 3.41 -2.52
N ARG A 78 -8.22 3.83 -3.64
CA ARG A 78 -9.63 4.24 -3.71
C ARG A 78 -10.51 3.09 -4.18
N ASN A 79 -11.74 3.02 -3.71
CA ASN A 79 -12.76 2.03 -4.08
C ASN A 79 -12.22 0.60 -3.98
N PHE A 80 -11.54 0.29 -2.87
CA PHE A 80 -11.08 -1.07 -2.61
C PHE A 80 -12.18 -1.81 -1.84
N PRO A 81 -12.61 -3.00 -2.31
CA PRO A 81 -13.81 -3.66 -1.80
C PRO A 81 -13.63 -4.23 -0.39
N ASP A 82 -12.42 -4.70 -0.08
CA ASP A 82 -12.12 -5.47 1.14
C ASP A 82 -11.13 -4.72 2.06
N GLU A 83 -10.86 -5.25 3.25
CA GLU A 83 -9.68 -4.83 4.03
C GLU A 83 -8.48 -5.70 3.64
N ILE A 84 -7.28 -5.14 3.66
CA ILE A 84 -6.06 -5.91 3.49
C ILE A 84 -5.53 -6.29 4.88
N PRO A 85 -5.43 -7.59 5.23
CA PRO A 85 -4.98 -7.99 6.56
C PRO A 85 -3.49 -7.70 6.76
N ALA A 86 -3.11 -7.49 8.02
CA ALA A 86 -1.69 -7.39 8.40
C ALA A 86 -0.94 -8.67 8.00
N GLY A 87 0.32 -8.52 7.56
CA GLY A 87 1.11 -9.64 7.04
C GLY A 87 0.85 -10.00 5.56
N THR A 88 -0.08 -9.31 4.89
CA THR A 88 -0.17 -9.34 3.42
C THR A 88 1.16 -8.89 2.82
N ARG A 89 1.63 -9.60 1.79
CA ARG A 89 2.79 -9.17 1.01
C ARG A 89 2.34 -8.19 -0.05
N VAL A 90 3.02 -7.04 -0.09
CA VAL A 90 2.82 -6.00 -1.08
C VAL A 90 4.02 -6.01 -2.01
N THR A 91 3.75 -6.19 -3.29
CA THR A 91 4.74 -6.25 -4.34
C THR A 91 4.56 -5.04 -5.24
N LEU A 92 5.54 -4.14 -5.26
CA LEU A 92 5.55 -2.98 -6.12
C LEU A 92 6.04 -3.39 -7.52
N LEU A 93 5.27 -3.03 -8.55
CA LEU A 93 5.48 -3.38 -9.95
C LEU A 93 5.97 -2.19 -10.78
#